data_AF-A0A925MI12-F1
#
_entry.id   AF-A0A925MI12-F1
#
_cell.length_a   1.000
_cell.length_b   1.000
_cell.length_c   1.000
_cell.angle_alpha   90.00
_cell.angle_beta   90.00
_cell.angle_gamma   90.00
#
_symmetry.space_group_name_H-M   'P 1'
#
loop_
_entity.id
_entity.type
_entity.pdbx_description
1 polymer ?
#
loop_
_entity_poly.entity_id
_entity_poly.type
_entity_poly.pdbx_seq_one_letter_code
_entity_poly.pdbx_strand_id
1 'polypeptide(L)'
;MAKHSTVESKRHIDGNVAGGGGAKGAVIVVGGSGGMSERYRAIVAERGLELRHFENRVPNGTRRILGHVAAVFIMVGMVSHALRDQVQALVPEGAHVVYLRSASVSSLRSAVASLGA
;
A
#
# COMPACT_ATOMS: atom_id res chain seq x y z
N MET A 1 10.52 -11.68 -44.50
CA MET A 1 11.54 -12.20 -43.56
C MET A 1 11.27 -11.62 -42.18
N ALA A 2 10.94 -12.49 -41.24
CA ALA A 2 10.65 -12.15 -39.84
C ALA A 2 11.95 -11.96 -39.04
N LYS A 3 11.96 -11.05 -38.06
CA LYS A 3 12.48 -11.33 -36.70
C LYS A 3 11.69 -10.56 -35.64
N HIS A 4 11.05 -11.36 -34.82
CA HIS A 4 10.39 -11.08 -33.55
C HIS A 4 11.44 -11.21 -32.43
N SER A 5 11.44 -10.33 -31.42
CA SER A 5 11.89 -10.61 -30.04
C SER A 5 11.66 -9.34 -29.20
N THR A 6 10.69 -9.22 -28.27
CA THR A 6 10.38 -10.02 -27.06
C THR A 6 11.36 -9.77 -25.92
N VAL A 7 10.89 -8.92 -24.97
CA VAL A 7 10.89 -9.05 -23.49
C VAL A 7 12.22 -8.92 -22.73
N GLU A 8 12.24 -8.02 -21.73
CA GLU A 8 12.52 -8.36 -20.32
C GLU A 8 12.15 -7.18 -19.40
N SER A 9 10.86 -7.06 -19.07
CA SER A 9 10.40 -6.25 -17.94
C SER A 9 10.84 -6.94 -16.64
N LYS A 10 11.86 -6.35 -16.03
CA LYS A 10 12.54 -6.82 -14.83
C LYS A 10 11.56 -6.94 -13.65
N ARG A 11 11.40 -8.18 -13.19
CA ARG A 11 10.70 -8.60 -11.97
C ARG A 11 11.04 -7.67 -10.80
N HIS A 12 10.02 -7.13 -10.13
CA HIS A 12 10.16 -6.62 -8.77
C HIS A 12 9.01 -7.16 -7.91
N ILE A 13 9.26 -8.37 -7.41
CA ILE A 13 8.88 -8.92 -6.10
C ILE A 13 7.56 -8.39 -5.52
N ASP A 14 6.45 -9.00 -5.94
CA ASP A 14 5.24 -9.06 -5.14
C ASP A 14 5.58 -9.75 -3.82
N GLY A 15 5.71 -8.95 -2.76
CA GLY A 15 6.02 -9.41 -1.42
C GLY A 15 4.89 -10.30 -0.86
N ASN A 16 4.92 -11.58 -1.20
CA ASN A 16 4.29 -12.63 -0.44
C ASN A 16 5.07 -12.79 0.88
N VAL A 17 4.43 -12.50 2.01
CA VAL A 17 4.81 -13.09 3.30
C VAL A 17 3.55 -13.75 3.83
N ALA A 18 3.55 -15.06 3.75
CA ALA A 18 2.64 -15.94 4.46
C ALA A 18 2.95 -15.89 5.97
N GLY A 19 1.91 -15.94 6.80
CA GLY A 19 2.05 -16.09 8.24
C GLY A 19 0.69 -16.02 8.94
N GLY A 20 -0.02 -17.14 8.99
CA GLY A 20 -1.30 -17.26 9.67
C GLY A 20 -1.22 -16.93 11.15
N GLY A 21 -1.92 -15.87 11.53
CA GLY A 21 -2.17 -15.42 12.90
C GLY A 21 -3.06 -14.18 12.77
N GLY A 22 -4.38 -14.37 12.91
CA GLY A 22 -5.43 -13.44 12.43
C GLY A 22 -5.08 -11.95 12.52
N ALA A 23 -4.60 -11.39 11.41
CA ALA A 23 -4.34 -9.96 11.31
C ALA A 23 -5.67 -9.21 11.44
N LYS A 24 -5.69 -8.13 12.23
CA LYS A 24 -6.88 -7.31 12.46
C LYS A 24 -7.37 -6.59 11.20
N GLY A 25 -6.57 -6.60 10.13
CA GLY A 25 -6.85 -6.02 8.83
C GLY A 25 -5.58 -5.62 8.10
N ALA A 26 -5.75 -5.06 6.91
CA ALA A 26 -4.70 -4.53 6.07
C ALA A 26 -4.68 -3.00 6.09
N VAL A 27 -3.48 -2.44 6.11
CA VAL A 27 -3.20 -1.02 5.86
C VAL A 27 -2.62 -0.90 4.46
N ILE A 28 -3.20 -0.01 3.67
CA ILE A 28 -2.71 0.31 2.34
C ILE A 28 -1.89 1.60 2.43
N VAL A 29 -0.70 1.62 1.88
CA VAL A 29 0.10 2.84 1.70
C VAL A 29 0.29 3.07 0.22
N VAL A 30 0.02 4.28 -0.27
CA VAL A 30 0.17 4.65 -1.68
C VAL A 30 1.10 5.83 -1.85
N GLY A 31 2.06 5.68 -2.77
CA GLY A 31 3.15 6.61 -3.01
C GLY A 31 4.34 6.39 -2.09
N GLY A 32 5.45 7.08 -2.38
CA GLY A 32 6.74 6.91 -1.72
C GLY A 32 7.80 6.36 -2.68
N SER A 33 8.93 5.93 -2.14
CA SER A 33 10.01 5.28 -2.89
C SER A 33 10.37 3.94 -2.24
N GLY A 34 10.70 2.94 -3.07
CA GLY A 34 10.83 1.54 -2.68
C GLY A 34 11.82 1.20 -1.56
N GLY A 35 12.65 2.16 -1.14
CA GLY A 35 13.53 2.03 0.01
C GLY A 35 12.83 2.04 1.38
N MET A 36 11.52 2.35 1.46
CA MET A 36 10.81 2.51 2.74
C MET A 36 9.82 1.38 3.07
N SER A 37 9.55 0.47 2.12
CA SER A 37 8.55 -0.59 2.24
C SER A 37 8.75 -1.47 3.48
N GLU A 38 10.00 -1.87 3.77
CA GLU A 38 10.32 -2.72 4.91
C GLU A 38 10.14 -1.99 6.25
N ARG A 39 10.55 -0.71 6.30
CA ARG A 39 10.38 0.14 7.49
C ARG A 39 8.90 0.39 7.78
N TYR A 40 8.10 0.63 6.75
CA TYR A 40 6.65 0.75 6.86
C TYR A 40 6.02 -0.55 7.34
N ARG A 41 6.50 -1.70 6.85
CA ARG A 41 5.98 -3.01 7.24
C ARG A 41 6.20 -3.26 8.73
N ALA A 42 7.39 -2.94 9.24
CA ALA A 42 7.69 -3.07 10.67
C ALA A 42 6.70 -2.25 11.53
N ILE A 43 6.47 -0.98 11.18
CA ILE A 43 5.53 -0.09 11.89
C ILE A 43 4.10 -0.66 11.90
N VAL A 44 3.63 -1.17 10.76
CA VAL A 44 2.26 -1.69 10.63
C VAL A 44 2.12 -3.03 11.37
N ALA A 45 3.16 -3.87 11.32
CA ALA A 45 3.21 -5.14 12.03
C ALA A 45 3.21 -4.98 13.55
N GLU A 46 3.80 -3.90 14.11
CA GLU A 46 3.70 -3.54 15.54
C GLU A 46 2.23 -3.42 16.02
N ARG A 47 1.27 -3.20 15.09
CA ARG A 47 -0.17 -3.12 15.38
C ARG A 47 -0.95 -4.40 15.05
N GLY A 48 -0.28 -5.47 14.62
CA GLY A 48 -0.93 -6.70 14.17
C GLY A 48 -1.72 -6.52 12.87
N LEU A 49 -1.30 -5.57 12.02
CA LEU A 49 -1.89 -5.27 10.72
C LEU A 49 -0.94 -5.73 9.61
N GLU A 50 -1.48 -5.99 8.42
CA GLU A 50 -0.68 -6.26 7.22
C GLU A 50 -0.43 -4.98 6.41
N LEU A 51 0.78 -4.81 5.88
CA LEU A 51 1.07 -3.70 4.95
C LEU A 51 0.88 -4.12 3.49
N ARG A 52 0.17 -3.29 2.72
CA ARG A 52 0.16 -3.31 1.25
C ARG A 52 0.65 -1.96 0.73
N HIS A 53 1.85 -1.92 0.16
CA HIS A 53 2.47 -0.69 -0.32
C HIS A 53 2.44 -0.64 -1.86
N PHE A 54 1.91 0.46 -2.40
CA PHE A 54 1.79 0.70 -3.83
C PHE A 54 2.45 2.03 -4.20
N GLU A 55 3.64 2.00 -4.78
CA GLU A 55 4.38 3.23 -5.11
C GLU A 55 3.78 3.98 -6.29
N ASN A 56 3.60 3.30 -7.42
CA ASN A 56 3.25 3.94 -8.69
C ASN A 56 1.87 3.55 -9.23
N ARG A 57 1.33 2.42 -8.77
CA ARG A 57 0.07 1.87 -9.29
C ARG A 57 -0.53 0.91 -8.28
N VAL A 58 -1.86 0.93 -8.19
CA VAL A 58 -2.59 -0.14 -7.51
C VAL A 58 -3.08 -1.15 -8.54
N PRO A 59 -2.75 -2.45 -8.40
CA PRO A 59 -3.19 -3.48 -9.34
C PRO A 59 -4.72 -3.57 -9.45
N ASN A 60 -5.21 -3.94 -10.63
CA ASN A 60 -6.63 -4.23 -10.80
C ASN A 60 -7.00 -5.47 -9.98
N GLY A 61 -8.13 -5.43 -9.28
CA GLY A 61 -8.56 -6.54 -8.41
C GLY A 61 -7.94 -6.53 -7.01
N THR A 62 -7.17 -5.49 -6.65
CA THR A 62 -6.60 -5.36 -5.30
C THR A 62 -7.69 -5.45 -4.21
N ARG A 63 -8.91 -4.95 -4.48
CA ARG A 63 -10.06 -5.08 -3.57
C ARG A 63 -10.46 -6.53 -3.26
N ARG A 64 -10.17 -7.52 -4.12
CA ARG A 64 -10.48 -8.94 -3.86
C ARG A 64 -9.43 -9.64 -3.00
N ILE A 65 -8.20 -9.13 -3.00
CA ILE A 65 -7.07 -9.67 -2.22
C ILE A 65 -6.91 -8.96 -0.87
N LEU A 66 -7.36 -7.72 -0.78
CA LEU A 66 -7.49 -6.98 0.46
C LEU A 66 -8.77 -7.45 1.14
N GLY A 67 -8.67 -8.29 2.17
CA GLY A 67 -9.82 -8.65 3.00
C GLY A 67 -10.37 -7.43 3.76
N HIS A 68 -10.23 -7.43 5.07
CA HIS A 68 -10.60 -6.25 5.88
C HIS A 68 -9.54 -5.14 5.72
N VAL A 69 -9.93 -3.98 5.19
CA VAL A 69 -9.05 -2.80 5.08
C VAL A 69 -9.26 -1.89 6.28
N ALA A 70 -8.25 -1.79 7.15
CA ALA A 70 -8.30 -0.94 8.34
C ALA A 70 -8.11 0.54 7.99
N ALA A 71 -7.19 0.84 7.05
CA ALA A 71 -6.92 2.20 6.61
C ALA A 71 -6.17 2.27 5.29
N VAL A 72 -6.23 3.44 4.66
CA VAL A 72 -5.50 3.80 3.44
C VAL A 72 -4.74 5.10 3.65
N PHE A 73 -3.42 5.06 3.55
CA PHE A 73 -2.53 6.21 3.65
C PHE A 73 -2.07 6.64 2.27
N ILE A 74 -2.35 7.89 1.88
CA ILE A 74 -1.98 8.44 0.57
C ILE A 74 -0.91 9.51 0.75
N MET A 75 0.27 9.30 0.18
CA MET A 75 1.40 10.23 0.23
C MET A 75 1.22 11.34 -0.83
N VAL A 76 0.51 12.42 -0.50
CA VAL A 76 -0.02 13.39 -1.48
C VAL A 76 1.04 14.12 -2.28
N GLY A 77 2.24 14.33 -1.73
CA GLY A 77 3.36 14.97 -2.44
C GLY A 77 3.96 14.11 -3.57
N MET A 78 3.61 12.83 -3.64
CA MET A 78 4.24 11.84 -4.51
C MET A 78 3.22 11.09 -5.40
N VAL A 79 1.95 11.48 -5.35
CA VAL A 79 0.84 10.73 -5.97
C VAL A 79 0.11 11.62 -6.98
N SER A 80 -0.06 11.13 -8.20
CA SER A 80 -0.82 11.83 -9.24
C SER A 80 -2.33 11.81 -8.94
N HIS A 81 -3.07 12.76 -9.52
CA HIS A 81 -4.54 12.79 -9.42
C HIS A 81 -5.17 11.46 -9.84
N ALA A 82 -4.72 10.90 -10.97
CA ALA A 82 -5.23 9.61 -11.46
C ALA A 82 -4.98 8.44 -10.48
N LEU A 83 -3.85 8.42 -9.78
CA LEU A 83 -3.57 7.39 -8.78
C LEU A 83 -4.42 7.60 -7.52
N ARG A 84 -4.68 8.84 -7.12
CA ARG A 84 -5.60 9.17 -6.03
C ARG A 84 -7.03 8.69 -6.34
N ASP A 85 -7.50 8.90 -7.56
CA ASP A 85 -8.83 8.46 -8.00
C ASP A 85 -8.94 6.92 -8.02
N GLN A 86 -7.89 6.23 -8.50
CA GLN A 86 -7.80 4.77 -8.43
C GLN A 86 -7.89 4.25 -7.00
N VAL A 87 -7.19 4.90 -6.07
CA VAL A 87 -7.23 4.52 -4.66
C VAL A 87 -8.62 4.72 -4.07
N GLN A 88 -9.29 5.84 -4.34
CA GLN A 88 -10.65 6.07 -3.87
C GLN A 88 -11.62 5.01 -4.39
N ALA A 89 -11.49 4.58 -5.64
CA ALA A 89 -12.31 3.51 -6.20
C ALA A 89 -12.07 2.14 -5.53
N LEU A 90 -10.92 1.94 -4.89
CA LEU A 90 -10.56 0.70 -4.20
C LEU A 90 -10.98 0.68 -2.74
N VAL A 91 -11.11 1.84 -2.11
CA VAL A 91 -11.46 1.96 -0.70
C VAL A 91 -12.92 1.54 -0.52
N PRO A 92 -13.23 0.52 0.29
CA PRO A 92 -14.62 0.19 0.61
C PRO A 92 -15.29 1.34 1.37
N GLU A 93 -16.60 1.51 1.21
CA GLU A 93 -17.36 2.50 1.97
C GLU A 93 -17.11 2.33 3.47
N GLY A 94 -16.61 3.38 4.13
CA GLY A 94 -16.30 3.40 5.57
C GLY A 94 -14.84 3.17 5.95
N ALA A 95 -13.93 2.82 5.02
CA ALA A 95 -12.51 2.70 5.35
C ALA A 95 -11.84 4.08 5.55
N HIS A 96 -10.99 4.18 6.56
CA HIS A 96 -10.31 5.42 6.92
C HIS A 96 -9.23 5.78 5.90
N VAL A 97 -9.45 6.85 5.13
CA VAL A 97 -8.46 7.40 4.19
C VAL A 97 -7.75 8.59 4.83
N VAL A 98 -6.42 8.51 4.94
CA VAL A 98 -5.58 9.54 5.56
C VAL A 98 -4.53 10.02 4.56
N TYR A 99 -4.46 11.33 4.38
CA TYR A 99 -3.53 11.97 3.45
C TYR A 99 -2.27 12.43 4.20
N LEU A 100 -1.12 11.88 3.82
CA LEU A 100 0.17 12.18 4.42
C LEU A 100 0.97 13.10 3.50
N ARG A 101 1.43 14.24 4.04
CA ARG A 101 2.22 15.21 3.26
C ARG A 101 3.63 14.70 2.94
N SER A 102 4.17 13.76 3.72
CA SER A 102 5.54 13.24 3.57
C SER A 102 5.57 11.70 3.59
N ALA A 103 6.33 11.12 2.66
CA ALA A 103 6.65 9.70 2.62
C ALA A 103 7.79 9.38 3.60
N SER A 104 7.51 9.53 4.90
CA SER A 104 8.46 9.26 5.97
C SER A 104 7.93 8.23 6.98
N VAL A 105 8.87 7.54 7.63
CA VAL A 105 8.60 6.57 8.70
C VAL A 105 7.84 7.23 9.86
N SER A 106 8.21 8.44 10.25
CA SER A 106 7.54 9.17 11.33
C SER A 106 6.12 9.57 10.95
N SER A 107 5.89 10.05 9.72
CA SER A 107 4.54 10.36 9.24
C SER A 107 3.63 9.13 9.26
N LEU A 108 4.12 7.99 8.77
CA LEU A 108 3.33 6.76 8.79
C LEU A 108 3.11 6.25 10.22
N ARG A 109 4.12 6.28 11.09
CA ARG A 109 4.01 5.85 12.50
C ARG A 109 2.95 6.65 13.25
N SER A 110 2.95 7.96 13.13
CA SER A 110 1.92 8.81 13.77
C SER A 110 0.53 8.50 13.22
N ALA A 111 0.41 8.29 11.91
CA ALA A 111 -0.87 8.02 11.28
C ALA A 111 -1.43 6.64 11.68
N VAL A 112 -0.59 5.60 11.66
CA VAL A 112 -0.94 4.26 12.15
C VAL A 112 -1.30 4.28 13.65
N ALA A 113 -0.59 5.08 14.46
CA ALA A 113 -0.92 5.23 15.88
C ALA A 113 -2.29 5.88 16.14
N SER A 114 -2.82 6.64 15.19
CA SER A 114 -4.16 7.22 15.26
C SER A 114 -5.28 6.26 14.86
N LEU A 115 -4.95 5.09 14.27
CA LEU A 115 -5.92 4.05 13.94
C LEU A 115 -6.31 3.29 15.22
N GLY A 116 -7.27 3.83 15.96
CA GLY A 116 -7.96 3.13 17.05
C GLY A 116 -7.10 2.79 18.26
N ALA A 117 -7.19 3.64 19.29
CA ALA A 117 -7.43 3.16 20.65
C ALA A 117 -8.89 2.66 20.75
#